data_AF-A0A1J6I9Y4-F1
#
_entry.id   AF-A0A1J6I9Y4-F1
#
_cell.length_a   1.000
_cell.length_b   1.000
_cell.length_c   1.000
_cell.angle_alpha   90.00
_cell.angle_beta   90.00
_cell.angle_gamma   90.00
#
_symmetry.space_group_name_H-M   'P 1'
#
loop_
_entity.id
_entity.type
_entity.pdbx_description
1 polymer ?
#
loop_
_entity_poly.entity_id
_entity_poly.type
_entity_poly.pdbx_seq_one_letter_code
_entity_poly.pdbx_strand_id
1 'polypeptide(L)'
;LKIGIQVPAAYAFYGHSLESFNHLFFECSNTKKLWSILCLWLGYKMNIEGWEVELKWACKKAKSRKGINAITSYVFAITVAMIWRERNRIRFDKAKYDELQICREIVV
;
A
#
# COMPACT_ATOMS: atom_id res chain seq x y z
N LEU A 1 22.03 20.26 -16.49
CA LEU A 1 20.55 20.24 -16.43
C LEU A 1 20.12 18.91 -15.80
N LYS A 2 19.59 18.88 -14.58
CA LYS A 2 18.94 17.66 -14.03
C LYS A 2 17.45 17.79 -14.34
N ILE A 3 17.02 17.18 -15.45
CA ILE A 3 15.59 17.05 -15.76
C ILE A 3 15.05 15.97 -14.81
N GLY A 4 14.26 16.39 -13.83
CA GLY A 4 13.61 15.50 -12.87
C GLY A 4 12.96 16.29 -11.76
N ILE A 5 11.76 15.87 -11.35
CA ILE A 5 11.08 16.43 -10.18
C ILE A 5 11.94 16.10 -8.96
N GLN A 6 12.53 17.13 -8.33
CA GLN A 6 13.28 16.99 -7.09
C GLN A 6 12.28 16.84 -5.94
N VAL A 7 12.06 15.60 -5.49
CA VAL A 7 11.20 15.29 -4.33
C VAL A 7 12.09 14.95 -3.15
N PRO A 8 11.80 15.45 -1.92
CA PRO A 8 12.57 15.09 -0.73
C PRO A 8 12.64 13.56 -0.57
N ALA A 9 13.80 13.01 -0.23
CA ALA A 9 13.93 11.55 -0.06
C ALA A 9 13.26 11.03 1.23
N ALA A 10 12.85 11.90 2.15
CA ALA A 10 12.16 11.53 3.38
C ALA A 10 10.81 10.86 3.10
N TYR A 11 10.46 9.82 3.86
CA TYR A 11 9.21 9.07 3.75
C TYR A 11 7.99 9.98 3.88
N ALA A 12 7.10 9.95 2.89
CA ALA A 12 5.95 10.85 2.83
C ALA A 12 5.05 10.75 4.08
N PHE A 13 4.89 9.56 4.64
CA PHE A 13 3.95 9.35 5.73
C PHE A 13 4.54 9.65 7.13
N TYR A 14 5.86 9.49 7.31
CA TYR A 14 6.58 9.77 8.56
C TYR A 14 8.02 10.15 8.19
N GLY A 15 8.38 11.43 8.17
CA GLY A 15 9.63 11.96 7.59
C GLY A 15 10.97 11.54 8.23
N HIS A 16 11.05 10.38 8.87
CA HIS A 16 12.21 9.85 9.61
C HIS A 16 13.04 8.81 8.84
N SER A 17 12.52 8.23 7.75
CA SER A 17 13.25 7.25 6.93
C SER A 17 13.30 7.65 5.45
N LEU A 18 14.19 7.04 4.67
CA LEU A 18 14.23 7.24 3.22
C LEU A 18 13.06 6.49 2.56
N GLU A 19 12.32 7.17 1.69
CA GLU A 19 11.29 6.58 0.86
C GLU A 19 11.94 5.76 -0.26
N SER A 20 11.91 4.44 -0.12
CA SER A 20 12.14 3.51 -1.24
C SER A 20 10.82 2.89 -1.67
N PHE A 21 10.81 2.26 -2.85
CA PHE A 21 9.65 1.51 -3.34
C PHE A 21 9.23 0.41 -2.35
N ASN A 22 10.17 -0.40 -1.85
CA ASN A 22 9.86 -1.46 -0.88
C ASN A 22 9.42 -0.88 0.47
N HIS A 23 10.03 0.22 0.91
CA HIS A 23 9.62 0.94 2.12
C HIS A 23 8.17 1.43 2.01
N LEU A 24 7.81 2.00 0.85
CA LEU A 24 6.46 2.45 0.56
C LEU A 24 5.46 1.29 0.50
N PHE A 25 5.85 0.15 -0.07
CA PHE A 25 4.96 -1.00 -0.24
C PHE A 25 5.32 -2.14 0.72
N PHE A 26 4.72 -2.06 1.91
CA PHE A 26 4.63 -3.11 2.93
C PHE A 26 5.87 -3.39 3.79
N GLU A 27 7.00 -2.69 3.61
CA GLU A 27 8.09 -2.74 4.61
C GLU A 27 7.85 -1.73 5.75
N CYS A 28 7.31 -0.54 5.46
CA CYS A 28 6.96 0.41 6.52
C CYS A 28 5.74 -0.04 7.33
N SER A 29 5.74 0.29 8.62
CA SER A 29 4.67 -0.02 9.59
C SER A 29 3.28 0.41 9.12
N ASN A 30 3.14 1.58 8.50
CA ASN A 30 1.84 2.14 8.15
C ASN A 30 1.16 1.35 7.04
N THR A 31 1.85 1.16 5.91
CA THR A 31 1.34 0.40 4.77
C THR A 31 1.23 -1.09 5.09
N LYS A 32 2.13 -1.61 5.95
CA LYS A 32 2.05 -2.98 6.46
C LYS A 32 0.79 -3.19 7.30
N LYS A 33 0.49 -2.26 8.22
CA LYS A 33 -0.68 -2.30 9.08
C LYS A 33 -1.98 -2.17 8.28
N LEU A 34 -2.03 -1.23 7.33
CA LEU A 34 -3.15 -1.08 6.39
C LEU A 34 -3.46 -2.42 5.69
N TRP A 35 -2.45 -3.05 5.10
CA TRP A 35 -2.62 -4.31 4.40
C TRP A 35 -3.03 -5.46 5.33
N SER A 36 -2.45 -5.51 6.53
CA SER A 36 -2.82 -6.49 7.56
C SER A 36 -4.31 -6.39 7.96
N ILE A 37 -4.83 -5.17 8.13
CA ILE A 37 -6.26 -4.93 8.43
C ILE A 37 -7.14 -5.44 7.29
N LEU A 38 -6.79 -5.13 6.03
CA LEU A 38 -7.56 -5.57 4.86
C LEU A 38 -7.51 -7.09 4.67
N CYS A 39 -6.35 -7.71 4.90
CA CYS A 39 -6.22 -9.17 4.92
C CYS A 39 -7.10 -9.80 5.99
N LEU A 40 -7.13 -9.25 7.19
CA LEU A 40 -8.00 -9.73 8.27
C LEU A 40 -9.48 -9.61 7.90
N TRP A 41 -9.88 -8.48 7.30
CA TRP A 41 -11.24 -8.26 6.80
C TRP A 41 -11.65 -9.28 5.71
N LEU A 42 -10.70 -9.67 4.84
CA LEU A 42 -10.88 -10.72 3.84
C LEU A 42 -10.82 -12.16 4.43
N GLY A 43 -10.60 -12.31 5.73
CA GLY A 43 -10.54 -13.61 6.41
C GLY A 43 -9.15 -14.26 6.41
N TYR A 44 -8.08 -13.53 6.11
CA TYR A 44 -6.70 -14.02 6.15
C TYR A 44 -5.97 -13.55 7.40
N LYS A 45 -5.33 -14.49 8.10
CA LYS A 45 -4.34 -14.19 9.14
C LYS A 45 -2.96 -14.49 8.57
N MET A 46 -2.24 -13.46 8.14
CA MET A 46 -0.90 -13.60 7.57
C MET A 46 0.07 -12.55 8.11
N ASN A 47 1.34 -12.95 8.18
CA ASN A 47 2.44 -12.04 8.44
C ASN A 47 2.85 -11.37 7.13
N ILE A 48 2.95 -10.04 7.13
CA ILE A 48 3.28 -9.28 5.94
C ILE A 48 4.80 -9.14 5.84
N GLU A 49 5.37 -9.74 4.80
CA GLU A 49 6.82 -9.91 4.65
C GLU A 49 7.47 -8.86 3.74
N GLY A 50 6.72 -8.25 2.83
CA GLY A 50 7.19 -7.20 1.93
C GLY A 50 6.72 -7.36 0.49
N TRP A 51 6.99 -6.36 -0.34
CA TRP A 51 6.45 -6.24 -1.70
C TRP A 51 6.44 -7.54 -2.51
N GLU A 52 7.61 -8.17 -2.70
CA GLU A 52 7.75 -9.34 -3.56
C GLU A 52 6.88 -10.53 -3.13
N VAL A 53 6.77 -10.75 -1.81
CA VAL A 53 5.97 -11.84 -1.24
C VAL A 53 4.49 -11.55 -1.43
N GLU A 54 4.06 -10.33 -1.10
CA GLU A 54 2.66 -9.92 -1.21
C GLU A 54 2.20 -9.88 -2.68
N LEU A 55 3.03 -9.38 -3.60
CA LEU A 55 2.74 -9.36 -5.03
C LEU A 55 2.58 -10.77 -5.59
N LYS A 56 3.51 -11.69 -5.27
CA LYS A 56 3.40 -13.10 -5.70
C LYS A 56 2.13 -13.75 -5.15
N TRP A 57 1.79 -13.46 -3.90
CA TRP A 57 0.56 -13.94 -3.28
C TRP A 57 -0.68 -13.41 -4.01
N ALA A 58 -0.78 -12.11 -4.25
CA ALA A 58 -1.89 -11.49 -4.97
C ALA A 58 -2.02 -12.03 -6.42
N CYS A 59 -0.91 -12.19 -7.13
CA CYS A 59 -0.89 -12.79 -8.47
C CYS A 59 -1.39 -14.24 -8.46
N LYS A 60 -1.05 -15.03 -7.43
CA LYS A 60 -1.58 -16.38 -7.26
C LYS A 60 -3.09 -16.38 -7.00
N LYS A 61 -3.58 -15.40 -6.23
CA LYS A 61 -5.01 -15.21 -5.95
C LYS A 61 -5.79 -14.85 -7.22
N ALA A 62 -5.27 -13.94 -8.04
CA ALA A 62 -5.88 -13.52 -9.30
C ALA A 62 -6.09 -14.68 -10.30
N LYS A 63 -5.19 -15.68 -10.30
CA LYS A 63 -5.28 -16.86 -11.17
C LYS A 63 -6.24 -17.95 -10.67
N SER A 64 -6.85 -17.77 -9.50
CA SER A 64 -7.72 -18.77 -8.89
C SER A 64 -9.16 -18.66 -9.37
N ARG A 65 -9.85 -19.81 -9.49
CA ARG A 65 -11.28 -19.87 -9.81
C ARG A 65 -12.21 -19.55 -8.61
N LYS A 66 -11.65 -19.35 -7.41
CA LYS A 66 -12.44 -19.02 -6.21
C LYS A 66 -12.75 -17.52 -6.18
N GLY A 67 -14.02 -17.14 -6.08
CA GLY A 67 -14.46 -15.74 -6.08
C GLY A 67 -13.75 -14.87 -5.03
N ILE A 68 -13.60 -15.38 -3.80
CA ILE A 68 -12.87 -14.67 -2.73
C ILE A 68 -11.42 -14.35 -3.10
N ASN A 69 -10.75 -15.21 -3.88
CA ASN A 69 -9.38 -14.96 -4.32
C ASN A 69 -9.32 -13.86 -5.39
N ALA A 70 -10.30 -13.77 -6.29
CA ALA A 70 -10.40 -12.67 -7.24
C ALA A 70 -10.62 -11.34 -6.50
N ILE A 71 -11.55 -11.30 -5.54
CA ILE A 71 -11.79 -10.14 -4.67
C ILE A 71 -10.49 -9.75 -3.93
N THR A 72 -9.77 -10.73 -3.38
CA THR A 72 -8.49 -10.49 -2.70
C THR A 72 -7.48 -9.78 -3.60
N SER A 73 -7.34 -10.23 -4.85
CA SER A 73 -6.42 -9.59 -5.80
C SER A 73 -6.86 -8.18 -6.21
N TYR A 74 -8.16 -7.93 -6.25
CA TYR A 74 -8.71 -6.59 -6.54
C TYR A 74 -8.45 -5.62 -5.38
N VAL A 75 -8.71 -6.05 -4.14
CA VAL A 75 -8.41 -5.26 -2.93
C VAL A 75 -6.91 -4.96 -2.83
N PHE A 76 -6.04 -5.90 -3.18
CA PHE A 76 -4.60 -5.65 -3.26
C PHE A 76 -4.27 -4.53 -4.26
N ALA A 77 -4.82 -4.60 -5.49
CA ALA A 77 -4.59 -3.58 -6.51
C ALA A 77 -5.09 -2.18 -6.10
N ILE A 78 -6.28 -2.10 -5.48
CA ILE A 78 -6.80 -0.85 -4.91
C ILE A 78 -5.86 -0.31 -3.83
N THR A 79 -5.40 -1.16 -2.93
CA THR A 79 -4.51 -0.76 -1.83
C THR A 79 -3.23 -0.12 -2.37
N VAL A 80 -2.60 -0.73 -3.38
CA VAL A 80 -1.40 -0.20 -4.04
C VAL A 80 -1.69 1.15 -4.69
N ALA A 81 -2.80 1.27 -5.42
CA ALA A 81 -3.19 2.52 -6.08
C ALA A 81 -3.45 3.65 -5.06
N MET A 82 -4.07 3.34 -3.93
CA MET A 82 -4.36 4.30 -2.88
C MET A 82 -3.11 4.75 -2.13
N ILE A 83 -2.21 3.83 -1.78
CA ILE A 83 -0.90 4.18 -1.19
C ILE A 83 -0.17 5.16 -2.11
N TRP A 84 -0.15 4.86 -3.42
CA TRP A 84 0.49 5.73 -4.40
C TRP A 84 -0.18 7.11 -4.50
N ARG A 85 -1.51 7.15 -4.52
CA ARG A 85 -2.29 8.39 -4.56
C ARG A 85 -1.99 9.27 -3.34
N GLU A 86 -2.04 8.70 -2.13
CA GLU A 86 -1.82 9.47 -0.90
C GLU A 86 -0.38 9.94 -0.77
N ARG A 87 0.59 9.10 -1.17
CA ARG A 87 1.98 9.54 -1.29
C ARG A 87 2.08 10.77 -2.18
N ASN A 88 1.46 10.76 -3.36
CA ASN A 88 1.52 11.90 -4.28
C ASN A 88 0.84 13.15 -3.71
N ARG A 89 -0.32 13.03 -3.03
CA ARG A 89 -0.98 14.17 -2.37
C ARG A 89 -0.10 14.81 -1.30
N ILE A 90 0.61 14.01 -0.51
CA ILE A 90 1.55 14.54 0.49
C ILE A 90 2.72 15.27 -0.19
N ARG A 91 3.27 14.70 -1.26
CA ARG A 91 4.43 15.28 -1.97
C ARG A 91 4.10 16.57 -2.71
N PHE A 92 2.96 16.62 -3.37
CA PHE A 92 2.64 17.67 -4.34
C PHE A 92 1.61 18.67 -3.81
N ASP A 93 0.71 18.23 -2.95
CA ASP A 93 -0.39 19.06 -2.42
C ASP A 93 -0.19 19.44 -0.94
N LYS A 94 0.95 19.05 -0.32
CA LYS A 94 1.25 19.24 1.11
C LYS A 94 0.15 18.70 2.04
N ALA A 95 -0.59 17.69 1.59
CA ALA A 95 -1.62 17.04 2.38
C ALA A 95 -1.01 16.35 3.62
N LYS A 96 -1.79 16.21 4.70
CA LYS A 96 -1.42 15.40 5.86
C LYS A 96 -1.86 13.97 5.64
N TYR A 97 -1.03 13.02 6.05
CA TYR A 97 -1.38 11.60 6.03
C TYR A 97 -2.45 11.27 7.09
N ASP A 98 -3.54 10.60 6.69
CA ASP A 98 -4.54 10.03 7.59
C ASP A 98 -4.72 8.53 7.26
N GLU A 99 -4.17 7.67 8.11
CA GLU A 99 -4.25 6.21 7.99
C GLU A 99 -5.71 5.70 8.05
N LEU A 100 -6.56 6.33 8.87
CA LEU A 100 -7.94 5.90 9.08
C LEU A 100 -8.84 6.24 7.89
N GLN A 101 -8.56 7.35 7.20
CA GLN A 101 -9.27 7.71 5.98
C GLN A 101 -9.05 6.66 4.87
N ILE A 102 -7.81 6.19 4.68
CA ILE A 102 -7.48 5.20 3.65
C ILE A 102 -8.20 3.88 3.92
N CYS A 103 -8.19 3.40 5.16
CA CYS A 103 -8.92 2.18 5.53
C CYS A 103 -10.42 2.29 5.22
N ARG A 104 -11.04 3.45 5.49
CA ARG A 104 -12.48 3.65 5.24
C ARG A 104 -12.81 3.64 3.75
N GLU A 105 -11.99 4.25 2.91
CA GLU A 105 -12.24 4.30 1.46
C GLU A 105 -12.14 2.93 0.76
N ILE A 106 -11.48 1.93 1.39
CA ILE A 106 -11.36 0.58 0.82
C ILE A 106 -12.50 -0.36 1.28
N VAL A 107 -13.06 -0.12 2.47
CA VAL A 107 -14.05 -1.01 3.11
C VAL A 107 -15.49 -0.59 2.81
N VAL A 108 -15.71 0.64 2.34
CA VAL A 108 -17.02 1.16 1.89
C VAL A 108 -17.31 0.72 0.45
#